data_AF-A0A6A4SWE7-F1
#
_entry.id   AF-A0A6A4SWE7-F1
#
_cell.length_a   1.000
_cell.length_b   1.000
_cell.length_c   1.000
_cell.angle_alpha   90.00
_cell.angle_beta   90.00
_cell.angle_gamma   90.00
#
_symmetry.space_group_name_H-M   'P 1'
#
loop_
_entity.id
_entity.type
_entity.pdbx_description
1 polymer ?
#
loop_
_entity_poly.entity_id
_entity_poly.type
_entity_poly.pdbx_seq_one_letter_code
_entity_poly.pdbx_strand_id
1 'polypeptide(L)'
;MSSAGDFGNPLRKFKLVFLGEQSVGKTSLITRFMYDSFDNTYQATIGIDFLSKTMYLEDRTIRLQLWDTAGQERFRSLIPSYIRDSAAAVVVYDITNVNSFQQTTKWIDDVRTERGSDVIIMLVGNKTDLADKRQVSIEEGERKAKELNVMFIETSAKAGYNVKQRSLYGMDYYETLEINRNAADADIKKAYRRLALKFHPSSNREAGSAERFSRLGEAYDVLSDPRKKATYDKFGAEGLRDGIPPEFGTGGAWSSKYTYHGNPDKTFKQFFGGDNPFADFYTNEVPLQFGGLQPVVVKTQDSPIERDLHLSLDDIFHGCTKKIKISRRIMNEDGYTSSIKDKILSVDVSPGWKDGTRIVFPKEGDQGPNSIPADIVFIVRQKSHPLFVRQHDDLIYKANVSLEMALTGFSVDVPTLDGRLLNIPINEIVQKVVTGEGMPKSQDPSRRGNLIITFDIQFPEKLSAERKHQIKQALK
;
A
#
# COMPACT_ATOMS: atom_id res chain seq x y z
N MET A 1 -43.11 -29.99 -2.38
CA MET A 1 -42.32 -28.84 -2.90
C MET A 1 -41.30 -28.49 -1.83
N SER A 2 -40.07 -28.96 -1.97
CA SER A 2 -38.98 -28.74 -1.01
C SER A 2 -37.73 -28.24 -1.73
N SER A 3 -37.26 -27.08 -1.26
CA SER A 3 -35.92 -26.47 -1.25
C SER A 3 -34.71 -27.13 -1.93
N ALA A 4 -33.90 -26.32 -2.64
CA ALA A 4 -32.43 -26.19 -2.56
C ALA A 4 -32.00 -25.10 -3.57
N GLY A 5 -31.36 -23.99 -3.21
CA GLY A 5 -29.95 -23.92 -2.87
C GLY A 5 -29.16 -23.53 -4.13
N ASP A 6 -28.91 -22.23 -4.34
CA ASP A 6 -28.05 -21.75 -5.43
C ASP A 6 -26.60 -22.11 -5.09
N PHE A 7 -26.12 -23.23 -5.64
CA PHE A 7 -24.78 -23.74 -5.43
C PHE A 7 -23.78 -22.93 -6.26
N GLY A 8 -22.79 -22.37 -5.56
CA GLY A 8 -21.69 -21.60 -6.14
C GLY A 8 -21.06 -22.25 -7.38
N ASN A 9 -20.82 -21.42 -8.39
CA ASN A 9 -20.21 -21.82 -9.65
C ASN A 9 -18.85 -22.51 -9.37
N PRO A 10 -18.63 -23.78 -9.79
CA PRO A 10 -17.40 -24.48 -9.47
C PRO A 10 -16.20 -23.80 -10.14
N LEU A 11 -15.14 -23.54 -9.35
CA LEU A 11 -13.90 -22.93 -9.81
C LEU A 11 -13.40 -23.62 -11.10
N ARG A 12 -13.09 -22.82 -12.13
CA ARG A 12 -12.62 -23.33 -13.42
C ARG A 12 -11.28 -24.04 -13.21
N LYS A 13 -11.24 -25.34 -13.52
CA LYS A 13 -10.08 -26.21 -13.29
C LYS A 13 -9.19 -26.23 -14.52
N PHE A 14 -7.89 -26.05 -14.33
CA PHE A 14 -6.89 -26.17 -15.39
C PHE A 14 -5.88 -27.25 -15.01
N LYS A 15 -5.78 -28.26 -15.87
CA LYS A 15 -4.89 -29.41 -15.70
C LYS A 15 -3.54 -29.13 -16.36
N LEU A 16 -2.47 -29.19 -15.59
CA LEU A 16 -1.09 -29.06 -16.02
C LEU A 16 -0.36 -30.38 -15.76
N VAL A 17 0.31 -30.90 -16.78
CA VAL A 17 1.12 -32.12 -16.66
C VAL A 17 2.60 -31.80 -16.78
N PHE A 18 3.42 -32.34 -15.87
CA PHE A 18 4.87 -32.20 -15.91
C PHE A 18 5.48 -33.48 -16.49
N LEU A 19 6.27 -33.34 -17.56
CA LEU A 19 6.86 -34.43 -18.34
C LEU A 19 8.37 -34.24 -18.49
N GLY A 20 9.10 -35.32 -18.74
CA GLY A 20 10.55 -35.30 -18.88
C GLY A 20 11.21 -36.52 -18.25
N GLU A 21 12.51 -36.69 -18.49
CA GLU A 21 13.27 -37.84 -18.01
C GLU A 21 13.38 -37.91 -16.47
N GLN A 22 13.83 -39.04 -15.93
CA GLN A 22 14.12 -39.17 -14.50
C GLN A 22 15.17 -38.14 -14.08
N SER A 23 15.07 -37.64 -12.84
CA SER A 23 16.04 -36.74 -12.21
C SER A 23 16.20 -35.32 -12.80
N VAL A 24 15.38 -34.93 -13.78
CA VAL A 24 15.38 -33.56 -14.34
C VAL A 24 14.80 -32.51 -13.38
N GLY A 25 14.14 -32.93 -12.30
CA GLY A 25 13.65 -32.06 -11.22
C GLY A 25 12.19 -31.60 -11.35
N LYS A 26 11.32 -32.38 -11.99
CA LYS A 26 9.86 -32.13 -12.10
C LYS A 26 9.20 -31.96 -10.73
N THR A 27 9.34 -32.96 -9.87
CA THR A 27 8.85 -32.94 -8.48
C THR A 27 9.41 -31.75 -7.72
N SER A 28 10.72 -31.49 -7.82
CA SER A 28 11.35 -30.34 -7.16
C SER A 28 10.80 -28.99 -7.65
N LEU A 29 10.50 -28.86 -8.94
CA LEU A 29 9.85 -27.66 -9.50
C LEU A 29 8.42 -27.51 -8.96
N ILE A 30 7.65 -28.59 -8.89
CA ILE A 30 6.30 -28.58 -8.34
C ILE A 30 6.31 -28.25 -6.85
N THR A 31 7.17 -28.90 -6.06
CA THR A 31 7.35 -28.62 -4.63
C THR A 31 7.75 -27.17 -4.40
N ARG A 32 8.69 -26.64 -5.19
CA ARG A 32 9.11 -25.23 -5.13
C ARG A 32 7.97 -24.28 -5.51
N PHE A 33 7.18 -24.60 -6.53
CA PHE A 33 6.01 -23.82 -6.93
C PHE A 33 4.89 -23.84 -5.87
N MET A 34 4.66 -24.99 -5.25
CA MET A 34 3.60 -25.23 -4.27
C MET A 34 3.91 -24.61 -2.92
N TYR A 35 5.09 -24.94 -2.36
CA TYR A 35 5.45 -24.74 -0.95
C TYR A 35 6.63 -23.79 -0.73
N ASP A 36 7.27 -23.34 -1.82
CA ASP A 36 8.50 -22.55 -1.76
C ASP A 36 9.64 -23.21 -0.97
N SER A 37 9.74 -24.53 -1.08
CA SER A 37 10.76 -25.35 -0.43
C SER A 37 11.51 -26.20 -1.47
N PHE A 38 12.72 -26.61 -1.11
CA PHE A 38 13.52 -27.56 -1.88
C PHE A 38 14.13 -28.57 -0.92
N ASP A 39 13.96 -29.85 -1.21
CA ASP A 39 14.57 -30.94 -0.46
C ASP A 39 15.88 -31.35 -1.14
N ASN A 40 16.96 -31.41 -0.36
CA ASN A 40 18.27 -31.87 -0.84
C ASN A 40 18.38 -33.40 -0.89
N THR A 41 17.44 -34.11 -0.26
CA THR A 41 17.40 -35.57 -0.32
C THR A 41 16.69 -36.01 -1.61
N TYR A 42 17.43 -36.71 -2.46
CA TYR A 42 16.85 -37.25 -3.69
C TYR A 42 15.86 -38.37 -3.35
N GLN A 43 14.60 -38.15 -3.69
CA GLN A 43 13.57 -39.19 -3.67
C GLN A 43 13.01 -39.35 -5.08
N ALA A 44 13.08 -40.57 -5.62
CA ALA A 44 12.48 -40.87 -6.91
C ALA A 44 10.95 -40.92 -6.79
N THR A 45 10.25 -40.16 -7.64
CA THR A 45 8.79 -40.20 -7.72
C THR A 45 8.34 -41.57 -8.20
N ILE A 46 7.59 -42.29 -7.37
CA ILE A 46 7.01 -43.58 -7.71
C ILE A 46 5.59 -43.33 -8.23
N GLY A 47 5.33 -43.68 -9.49
CA GLY A 47 4.02 -43.48 -10.10
C GLY A 47 3.74 -42.02 -10.49
N ILE A 48 2.55 -41.51 -10.16
CA ILE A 48 2.09 -40.18 -10.54
C ILE A 48 1.43 -39.53 -9.32
N ASP A 49 1.83 -38.30 -9.01
CA ASP A 49 1.30 -37.54 -7.88
C ASP A 49 0.40 -36.38 -8.36
N PHE A 50 -0.61 -36.06 -7.54
CA PHE A 50 -1.61 -35.04 -7.84
C PHE A 50 -1.57 -33.95 -6.77
N LEU A 51 -1.21 -32.75 -7.20
CA LEU A 51 -1.25 -31.56 -6.35
C LEU A 51 -2.24 -30.56 -6.93
N SER A 52 -2.99 -29.87 -6.07
CA SER A 52 -3.93 -28.84 -6.49
C SER A 52 -3.71 -27.54 -5.74
N LYS A 53 -3.63 -26.44 -6.50
CA LYS A 53 -3.46 -25.09 -5.97
C LYS A 53 -4.52 -24.18 -6.54
N THR A 54 -5.23 -23.49 -5.66
CA THR A 54 -6.12 -22.40 -6.08
C THR A 54 -5.25 -21.18 -6.39
N MET A 55 -5.40 -20.64 -7.59
CA MET A 55 -4.74 -19.41 -8.04
C MET A 55 -5.79 -18.33 -8.25
N TYR A 56 -5.44 -17.12 -7.87
CA TYR A 56 -6.26 -15.93 -8.06
C TYR A 56 -5.64 -15.15 -9.23
N LEU A 57 -6.34 -15.08 -10.36
CA LEU A 57 -5.96 -14.27 -11.52
C LEU A 57 -6.86 -13.03 -11.57
N GLU A 58 -6.40 -11.97 -12.26
CA GLU A 58 -7.05 -10.65 -12.34
C GLU A 58 -8.58 -10.70 -12.61
N ASP A 59 -9.05 -11.64 -13.43
CA ASP A 59 -10.44 -11.77 -13.85
C ASP A 59 -11.20 -12.96 -13.24
N ARG A 60 -10.51 -13.87 -12.53
CA ARG A 60 -11.10 -15.14 -12.05
C ARG A 60 -10.23 -15.90 -11.06
N THR A 61 -10.89 -16.61 -10.16
CA THR A 61 -10.25 -17.66 -9.35
C THR A 61 -10.24 -18.97 -10.13
N ILE A 62 -9.06 -19.55 -10.32
CA ILE A 62 -8.88 -20.83 -11.01
C ILE A 62 -8.29 -21.87 -10.08
N ARG A 63 -8.54 -23.15 -10.37
CA ARG A 63 -7.92 -24.25 -9.65
C ARG A 63 -6.93 -24.95 -10.57
N LEU A 64 -5.63 -24.74 -10.33
CA LEU A 64 -4.58 -25.49 -11.01
C LEU A 64 -4.51 -26.91 -10.43
N GLN A 65 -4.41 -27.87 -11.32
CA GLN A 65 -4.22 -29.29 -11.05
C GLN A 65 -2.87 -29.69 -11.65
N LEU A 66 -1.86 -29.85 -10.81
CA LEU A 66 -0.50 -30.19 -11.19
C LEU A 66 -0.36 -31.71 -11.10
N TRP A 67 -0.05 -32.33 -12.23
CA TRP A 67 0.20 -33.76 -12.34
C TRP A 67 1.69 -34.00 -12.47
N ASP A 68 2.30 -34.52 -11.41
CA ASP A 68 3.72 -34.88 -11.37
C ASP A 68 3.89 -36.30 -11.90
N THR A 69 4.68 -36.49 -12.96
CA THR A 69 4.89 -37.81 -13.54
C THR A 69 6.24 -38.40 -13.16
N ALA A 70 6.30 -39.70 -12.86
CA ALA A 70 7.57 -40.41 -12.78
C ALA A 70 8.28 -40.37 -14.14
N GLY A 71 9.53 -39.91 -14.16
CA GLY A 71 10.36 -39.91 -15.37
C GLY A 71 10.97 -41.27 -15.72
N GLN A 72 10.51 -42.36 -15.11
CA GLN A 72 11.06 -43.70 -15.29
C GLN A 72 10.30 -44.46 -16.37
N GLU A 73 11.01 -45.20 -17.23
CA GLU A 73 10.40 -45.88 -18.39
C GLU A 73 9.31 -46.89 -18.01
N ARG A 74 9.38 -47.47 -16.80
CA ARG A 74 8.40 -48.45 -16.29
C ARG A 74 6.97 -47.91 -16.18
N PHE A 75 6.80 -46.59 -16.06
CA PHE A 75 5.48 -45.94 -15.96
C PHE A 75 5.07 -45.22 -17.26
N ARG A 76 5.87 -45.34 -18.33
CA ARG A 76 5.66 -44.59 -19.58
C ARG A 76 4.36 -44.96 -20.30
N SER A 77 3.87 -46.19 -20.13
CA SER A 77 2.58 -46.66 -20.67
C SER A 77 1.36 -45.95 -20.07
N LEU A 78 1.50 -45.38 -18.87
CA LEU A 78 0.40 -44.67 -18.19
C LEU A 78 0.31 -43.20 -18.64
N ILE A 79 1.41 -42.60 -19.10
CA ILE A 79 1.52 -41.17 -19.38
C ILE A 79 0.47 -40.64 -20.37
N PRO A 80 0.14 -41.31 -21.49
CA PRO A 80 -0.89 -40.84 -22.43
C PRO A 80 -2.23 -40.52 -21.76
N SER A 81 -2.66 -41.35 -20.80
CA SER A 81 -3.91 -41.14 -20.05
C SER A 81 -3.90 -39.87 -19.19
N TYR A 82 -2.73 -39.42 -18.74
CA TYR A 82 -2.59 -38.21 -17.93
C TYR A 82 -2.37 -36.96 -18.78
N ILE A 83 -1.81 -37.11 -19.98
CA ILE A 83 -1.74 -36.03 -20.96
C ILE A 83 -3.15 -35.65 -21.42
N ARG A 84 -4.04 -36.64 -21.58
CA ARG A 84 -5.47 -36.41 -21.91
C ARG A 84 -6.10 -35.38 -20.98
N ASP A 85 -6.87 -34.46 -21.55
CA ASP A 85 -7.55 -33.36 -20.83
C ASP A 85 -6.63 -32.30 -20.17
N SER A 86 -5.31 -32.32 -20.46
CA SER A 86 -4.38 -31.31 -19.94
C SER A 86 -4.46 -29.98 -20.70
N ALA A 87 -4.77 -28.89 -20.01
CA ALA A 87 -4.79 -27.54 -20.58
C ALA A 87 -3.40 -27.07 -21.03
N ALA A 88 -2.35 -27.49 -20.33
CA ALA A 88 -0.97 -27.22 -20.70
C ALA A 88 -0.02 -28.37 -20.28
N ALA A 89 1.11 -28.49 -20.98
CA ALA A 89 2.17 -29.44 -20.67
C ALA A 89 3.50 -28.72 -20.42
N VAL A 90 4.18 -29.10 -19.35
CA VAL A 90 5.50 -28.57 -18.97
C VAL A 90 6.52 -29.68 -19.19
N VAL A 91 7.38 -29.53 -20.19
CA VAL A 91 8.41 -30.50 -20.57
C VAL A 91 9.74 -30.03 -20.02
N VAL A 92 10.27 -30.76 -19.02
CA VAL A 92 11.46 -30.37 -18.26
C VAL A 92 12.67 -31.19 -18.69
N TYR A 93 13.81 -30.52 -18.90
CA TYR A 93 15.12 -31.15 -19.03
C TYR A 93 16.11 -30.56 -18.04
N ASP A 94 17.25 -31.23 -17.84
CA ASP A 94 18.35 -30.79 -17.00
C ASP A 94 19.45 -30.19 -17.87
N ILE A 95 19.84 -28.93 -17.61
CA ILE A 95 20.87 -28.24 -18.40
C ILE A 95 22.25 -28.91 -18.34
N THR A 96 22.49 -29.77 -17.33
CA THR A 96 23.73 -30.53 -17.15
C THR A 96 23.68 -31.91 -17.81
N ASN A 97 22.58 -32.26 -18.50
CA ASN A 97 22.39 -33.57 -19.11
C ASN A 97 21.81 -33.46 -20.53
N VAL A 98 22.67 -33.56 -21.55
CA VAL A 98 22.29 -33.48 -22.97
C VAL A 98 21.27 -34.55 -23.37
N ASN A 99 21.34 -35.77 -22.82
CA ASN A 99 20.39 -36.82 -23.15
C ASN A 99 18.97 -36.42 -22.74
N SER A 100 18.81 -35.79 -21.57
CA SER A 100 17.51 -35.30 -21.12
C SER A 100 16.94 -34.22 -22.06
N PHE A 101 17.80 -33.39 -22.64
CA PHE A 101 17.44 -32.37 -23.62
C PHE A 101 17.06 -32.99 -24.97
N GLN A 102 17.76 -34.02 -25.44
CA GLN A 102 17.42 -34.70 -26.69
C GLN A 102 16.04 -35.36 -26.61
N GLN A 103 15.72 -36.00 -25.48
CA GLN A 103 14.44 -36.69 -25.27
C GLN A 103 13.22 -35.75 -25.21
N THR A 104 13.39 -34.44 -25.04
CA THR A 104 12.26 -33.50 -24.98
C THR A 104 11.42 -33.48 -26.26
N THR A 105 12.03 -33.76 -27.43
CA THR A 105 11.29 -33.85 -28.70
C THR A 105 10.23 -34.94 -28.63
N LYS A 106 10.61 -36.13 -28.15
CA LYS A 106 9.70 -37.26 -27.98
C LYS A 106 8.55 -36.93 -27.01
N TRP A 107 8.86 -36.26 -25.89
CA TRP A 107 7.83 -35.83 -24.94
C TRP A 107 6.85 -34.81 -25.53
N ILE A 108 7.34 -33.91 -26.37
CA ILE A 108 6.50 -32.92 -27.07
C ILE A 108 5.62 -33.61 -28.12
N ASP A 109 6.19 -34.57 -28.86
CA ASP A 109 5.44 -35.37 -29.83
C ASP A 109 4.34 -36.19 -29.15
N ASP A 110 4.65 -36.87 -28.04
CA ASP A 110 3.67 -37.62 -27.23
C ASP A 110 2.50 -36.70 -26.79
N VAL A 111 2.79 -35.45 -26.40
CA VAL A 111 1.76 -34.46 -26.04
C VAL A 111 0.89 -34.08 -27.23
N ARG A 112 1.50 -33.85 -28.39
CA ARG A 112 0.79 -33.49 -29.63
C ARG A 112 -0.06 -34.63 -30.16
N THR A 113 0.39 -35.86 -30.04
CA THR A 113 -0.38 -37.04 -30.44
C THR A 113 -1.66 -37.17 -29.61
N GLU A 114 -1.61 -36.92 -28.30
CA GLU A 114 -2.77 -37.09 -27.41
C GLU A 114 -3.71 -35.88 -27.35
N ARG A 115 -3.21 -34.65 -27.53
CA ARG A 115 -4.00 -33.41 -27.36
C ARG A 115 -4.17 -32.58 -28.64
N GLY A 116 -3.43 -32.88 -29.69
CA GLY A 116 -3.36 -32.04 -30.89
C GLY A 116 -2.54 -30.77 -30.67
N SER A 117 -2.67 -29.83 -31.60
CA SER A 117 -1.87 -28.60 -31.64
C SER A 117 -2.36 -27.48 -30.70
N ASP A 118 -3.56 -27.62 -30.13
CA ASP A 118 -4.21 -26.58 -29.31
C ASP A 118 -3.71 -26.53 -27.86
N VAL A 119 -2.87 -27.49 -27.46
CA VAL A 119 -2.29 -27.55 -26.11
C VAL A 119 -1.11 -26.60 -25.97
N ILE A 120 -1.09 -25.84 -24.88
CA ILE A 120 0.03 -24.96 -24.55
C ILE A 120 1.19 -25.82 -24.04
N ILE A 121 2.33 -25.76 -24.73
CA ILE A 121 3.54 -26.51 -24.34
C ILE A 121 4.64 -25.53 -23.92
N MET A 122 5.24 -25.78 -22.76
CA MET A 122 6.39 -25.03 -22.24
C MET A 122 7.59 -25.96 -22.06
N LEU A 123 8.67 -25.68 -22.77
CA LEU A 123 9.97 -26.31 -22.60
C LEU A 123 10.73 -25.61 -21.47
N VAL A 124 11.17 -26.38 -20.48
CA VAL A 124 11.82 -25.87 -19.26
C VAL A 124 13.21 -26.47 -19.08
N GLY A 125 14.25 -25.64 -19.15
CA GLY A 125 15.62 -26.02 -18.79
C GLY A 125 15.86 -25.83 -17.30
N ASN A 126 15.92 -26.90 -16.52
CA ASN A 126 16.06 -26.83 -15.06
C ASN A 126 17.52 -27.02 -14.59
N LYS A 127 17.79 -26.65 -13.35
CA LYS A 127 19.10 -26.70 -12.65
C LYS A 127 20.10 -25.64 -13.13
N THR A 128 19.64 -24.43 -13.45
CA THR A 128 20.53 -23.31 -13.79
C THR A 128 21.52 -22.93 -12.69
N ASP A 129 21.29 -23.35 -11.45
CA ASP A 129 22.24 -23.24 -10.33
C ASP A 129 23.53 -24.05 -10.55
N LEU A 130 23.55 -24.98 -11.52
CA LEU A 130 24.71 -25.77 -11.90
C LEU A 130 25.32 -25.29 -13.23
N ALA A 131 25.38 -23.97 -13.42
CA ALA A 131 25.91 -23.36 -14.65
C ALA A 131 27.33 -23.85 -15.03
N ASP A 132 28.19 -24.11 -14.04
CA ASP A 132 29.55 -24.61 -14.26
C ASP A 132 29.60 -26.02 -14.86
N LYS A 133 28.50 -26.78 -14.74
CA LYS A 133 28.34 -28.14 -15.29
C LYS A 133 27.41 -28.17 -16.50
N ARG A 134 27.07 -27.00 -17.04
CA ARG A 134 26.14 -26.87 -18.17
C ARG A 134 26.69 -27.62 -19.38
N GLN A 135 25.85 -28.45 -19.97
CA GLN A 135 26.12 -29.14 -21.24
C GLN A 135 25.18 -28.68 -22.36
N VAL A 136 24.07 -28.04 -22.02
CA VAL A 136 23.11 -27.46 -22.96
C VAL A 136 23.08 -25.95 -22.78
N SER A 137 23.43 -25.21 -23.83
CA SER A 137 23.40 -23.76 -23.84
C SER A 137 21.97 -23.21 -23.89
N ILE A 138 21.81 -21.96 -23.45
CA ILE A 138 20.51 -21.26 -23.51
C ILE A 138 20.04 -21.15 -24.98
N GLU A 139 20.97 -20.81 -25.87
CA GLU A 139 20.75 -20.66 -27.31
C GLU A 139 20.25 -21.96 -27.95
N GLU A 140 20.78 -23.12 -27.54
CA GLU A 140 20.29 -24.43 -28.01
C GLU A 140 18.86 -24.69 -27.54
N GLY A 141 18.53 -24.33 -26.30
CA GLY A 141 17.18 -24.41 -25.76
C GLY A 141 16.18 -23.52 -26.51
N GLU A 142 16.54 -22.26 -26.74
CA GLU A 142 15.74 -21.30 -27.50
C GLU A 142 15.53 -21.73 -28.94
N ARG A 143 16.59 -22.18 -29.61
CA ARG A 143 16.53 -22.69 -30.99
C ARG A 143 15.57 -23.87 -31.08
N LYS A 144 15.71 -24.86 -30.19
CA LYS A 144 14.83 -26.05 -30.19
C LYS A 144 13.37 -25.68 -29.91
N ALA A 145 13.13 -24.75 -28.99
CA ALA A 145 11.78 -24.29 -28.71
C ALA A 145 11.14 -23.55 -29.89
N LYS A 146 11.94 -22.75 -30.61
CA LYS A 146 11.50 -22.05 -31.84
C LYS A 146 11.21 -23.04 -32.97
N GLU A 147 12.06 -24.03 -33.19
CA GLU A 147 11.87 -25.10 -34.17
C GLU A 147 10.60 -25.89 -33.89
N LEU A 148 10.36 -26.20 -32.61
CA LEU A 148 9.18 -26.94 -32.18
C LEU A 148 7.97 -26.04 -31.94
N ASN A 149 8.04 -24.72 -32.14
CA ASN A 149 6.96 -23.77 -31.87
C ASN A 149 6.32 -23.94 -30.47
N VAL A 150 7.15 -23.98 -29.44
CA VAL A 150 6.75 -24.09 -28.02
C VAL A 150 7.36 -22.93 -27.22
N MET A 151 6.80 -22.64 -26.03
CA MET A 151 7.39 -21.63 -25.14
C MET A 151 8.66 -22.17 -24.49
N PHE A 152 9.59 -21.29 -24.11
CA PHE A 152 10.85 -21.67 -23.46
C PHE A 152 11.13 -20.84 -22.22
N ILE A 153 11.64 -21.47 -21.18
CA ILE A 153 12.18 -20.81 -19.99
C ILE A 153 13.26 -21.67 -19.33
N GLU A 154 14.26 -21.04 -18.72
CA GLU A 154 15.19 -21.74 -17.83
C GLU A 154 14.86 -21.48 -16.36
N THR A 155 15.04 -22.49 -15.51
CA THR A 155 14.63 -22.50 -14.10
C THR A 155 15.69 -23.13 -13.20
N SER A 156 15.64 -22.81 -11.92
CA SER A 156 16.31 -23.60 -10.88
C SER A 156 15.33 -23.89 -9.76
N ALA A 157 14.91 -25.16 -9.64
CA ALA A 157 14.14 -25.62 -8.49
C ALA A 157 14.87 -25.35 -7.15
N LYS A 158 16.20 -25.48 -7.14
CA LYS A 158 17.03 -25.29 -5.95
C LYS A 158 17.10 -23.82 -5.53
N ALA A 159 17.49 -22.93 -6.45
CA ALA A 159 17.62 -21.49 -6.20
C ALA A 159 16.27 -20.75 -6.26
N GLY A 160 15.19 -21.39 -6.72
CA GLY A 160 13.88 -20.76 -6.91
C GLY A 160 13.77 -19.89 -8.17
N TYR A 161 14.81 -19.86 -9.01
CA TYR A 161 14.86 -19.01 -10.21
C TYR A 161 13.81 -19.45 -11.24
N ASN A 162 12.96 -18.52 -11.68
CA ASN A 162 11.93 -18.70 -12.72
C ASN A 162 10.90 -19.84 -12.48
N VAL A 163 10.77 -20.39 -11.26
CA VAL A 163 9.85 -21.49 -10.95
C VAL A 163 8.41 -21.02 -10.67
N LYS A 164 8.28 -19.82 -10.12
CA LYS A 164 7.00 -19.09 -10.07
C LYS A 164 6.95 -18.24 -11.34
N GLN A 165 5.77 -18.08 -11.91
CA GLN A 165 5.52 -17.08 -12.95
C GLN A 165 6.12 -15.76 -12.43
N ARG A 166 7.27 -15.34 -13.01
CA ARG A 166 7.59 -13.92 -13.07
C ARG A 166 6.40 -13.38 -13.86
N SER A 167 5.43 -12.79 -13.17
CA SER A 167 4.44 -11.97 -13.83
C SER A 167 5.23 -11.13 -14.80
N LEU A 168 4.86 -11.17 -16.08
CA LEU A 168 5.49 -10.37 -17.13
C LEU A 168 5.39 -8.85 -16.84
N TYR A 169 4.94 -8.47 -15.64
CA TYR A 169 4.88 -7.12 -15.09
C TYR A 169 5.40 -6.93 -13.65
N GLY A 170 6.24 -7.81 -13.09
CA GLY A 170 6.89 -7.49 -11.82
C GLY A 170 7.97 -8.47 -11.36
N MET A 171 9.23 -8.04 -11.36
CA MET A 171 10.27 -8.67 -10.55
C MET A 171 9.96 -8.43 -9.07
N ASP A 172 10.30 -9.39 -8.21
CA ASP A 172 10.14 -9.26 -6.78
C ASP A 172 10.99 -8.08 -6.26
N TYR A 173 10.40 -7.19 -5.45
CA TYR A 173 11.10 -5.99 -4.98
C TYR A 173 12.27 -6.32 -4.04
N TYR A 174 12.22 -7.43 -3.30
CA TYR A 174 13.34 -7.90 -2.47
C TYR A 174 14.45 -8.48 -3.34
N GLU A 175 14.11 -9.23 -4.39
CA GLU A 175 15.08 -9.73 -5.38
C GLU A 175 15.75 -8.57 -6.12
N THR A 176 14.98 -7.54 -6.48
CA THR A 176 15.47 -6.32 -7.15
C THR A 176 16.51 -5.58 -6.30
N LEU A 177 16.31 -5.57 -4.97
CA LEU A 177 17.27 -5.00 -4.02
C LEU A 177 18.35 -5.99 -3.57
N GLU A 178 18.37 -7.22 -4.08
CA GLU A 178 19.33 -8.27 -3.69
C GLU A 178 19.30 -8.55 -2.16
N ILE A 179 18.10 -8.56 -1.57
CA ILE A 179 17.86 -8.78 -0.12
C ILE A 179 16.80 -9.86 0.11
N ASN A 180 16.75 -10.36 1.35
CA ASN A 180 15.73 -11.33 1.78
C ASN A 180 14.43 -10.62 2.18
N ARG A 181 13.29 -11.31 2.05
CA ARG A 181 11.97 -10.83 2.51
C ARG A 181 11.90 -10.51 4.01
N ASN A 182 12.75 -11.11 4.83
CA ASN A 182 12.87 -10.80 6.25
C ASN A 182 13.74 -9.56 6.57
N ALA A 183 14.24 -8.86 5.54
CA ALA A 183 15.10 -7.70 5.69
C ALA A 183 14.43 -6.58 6.51
N ALA A 184 15.22 -6.01 7.43
CA ALA A 184 14.83 -4.83 8.18
C ALA A 184 14.90 -3.59 7.27
N ASP A 185 14.24 -2.51 7.68
CA ASP A 185 14.24 -1.23 6.94
C ASP A 185 15.66 -0.69 6.69
N ALA A 186 16.59 -0.93 7.63
CA ALA A 186 18.00 -0.57 7.47
C ALA A 186 18.67 -1.32 6.30
N ASP A 187 18.36 -2.61 6.13
CA ASP A 187 18.93 -3.45 5.07
C ASP A 187 18.39 -3.04 3.70
N ILE A 188 17.09 -2.71 3.62
CA ILE A 188 16.44 -2.19 2.41
C ILE A 188 17.13 -0.89 1.95
N LYS A 189 17.35 0.05 2.88
CA LYS A 189 18.04 1.32 2.60
C LYS A 189 19.50 1.12 2.19
N LYS A 190 20.22 0.25 2.89
CA LYS A 190 21.63 -0.07 2.59
C LYS A 190 21.77 -0.69 1.20
N ALA A 191 20.87 -1.61 0.85
CA ALA A 191 20.84 -2.26 -0.44
C ALA A 191 20.52 -1.30 -1.58
N TYR A 192 19.47 -0.48 -1.41
CA TYR A 192 19.11 0.55 -2.39
C TYR A 192 20.26 1.53 -2.61
N ARG A 193 20.90 2.03 -1.53
CA ARG A 193 22.06 2.92 -1.64
C ARG A 193 23.17 2.32 -2.51
N ARG A 194 23.61 1.09 -2.21
CA ARG A 194 24.68 0.41 -2.94
C ARG A 194 24.33 0.23 -4.42
N LEU A 195 23.12 -0.23 -4.71
CA LEU A 195 22.70 -0.57 -6.07
C LEU A 195 22.36 0.67 -6.91
N ALA A 196 21.71 1.67 -6.31
CA ALA A 196 21.39 2.93 -6.97
C ALA A 196 22.64 3.67 -7.42
N LEU A 197 23.70 3.70 -6.60
CA LEU A 197 25.00 4.28 -6.99
C LEU A 197 25.71 3.48 -8.09
N LYS A 198 25.64 2.15 -8.02
CA LYS A 198 26.27 1.25 -8.98
C LYS A 198 25.65 1.32 -10.38
N PHE A 199 24.34 1.52 -10.46
CA PHE A 199 23.58 1.51 -11.70
C PHE A 199 23.07 2.90 -12.12
N HIS A 200 23.51 3.98 -11.45
CA HIS A 200 23.08 5.34 -11.78
C HIS A 200 23.47 5.71 -13.23
N PRO A 201 22.59 6.32 -14.04
CA PRO A 201 22.86 6.64 -15.44
C PRO A 201 24.08 7.54 -15.67
N SER A 202 24.46 8.37 -14.69
CA SER A 202 25.63 9.23 -14.78
C SER A 202 26.96 8.51 -14.52
N SER A 203 26.95 7.43 -13.72
CA SER A 203 28.16 6.67 -13.34
C SER A 203 28.33 5.39 -14.16
N ASN A 204 27.24 4.83 -14.69
CA ASN A 204 27.23 3.57 -15.42
C ASN A 204 26.43 3.70 -16.74
N ARG A 205 27.11 3.49 -17.87
CA ARG A 205 26.53 3.56 -19.24
C ARG A 205 26.31 2.19 -19.89
N GLU A 206 26.43 1.09 -19.14
CA GLU A 206 26.15 -0.26 -19.66
C GLU A 206 24.68 -0.42 -20.08
N ALA A 207 24.44 -1.23 -21.11
CA ALA A 207 23.09 -1.53 -21.59
C ALA A 207 22.27 -2.23 -20.49
N GLY A 208 21.10 -1.66 -20.14
CA GLY A 208 20.22 -2.16 -19.09
C GLY A 208 20.41 -1.52 -17.70
N SER A 209 21.46 -0.73 -17.48
CA SER A 209 21.69 -0.02 -16.20
C SER A 209 20.59 0.97 -15.86
N ALA A 210 20.10 1.73 -16.85
CA ALA A 210 18.98 2.68 -16.65
C ALA A 210 17.66 1.98 -16.30
N GLU A 211 17.37 0.82 -16.91
CA GLU A 211 16.19 0.02 -16.60
C GLU A 211 16.29 -0.58 -15.19
N ARG A 212 17.49 -1.04 -14.81
CA ARG A 212 17.77 -1.55 -13.47
C ARG A 212 17.65 -0.44 -12.42
N PHE A 213 18.15 0.76 -12.71
CA PHE A 213 17.99 1.93 -11.85
C PHE A 213 16.53 2.32 -11.66
N SER A 214 15.73 2.28 -12.74
CA SER A 214 14.29 2.50 -12.67
C SER A 214 13.60 1.52 -11.72
N ARG A 215 13.93 0.24 -11.85
CA ARG A 215 13.37 -0.83 -11.01
C ARG A 215 13.79 -0.72 -9.55
N LEU A 216 15.04 -0.33 -9.29
CA LEU A 216 15.54 -0.07 -7.95
C LEU A 216 14.74 1.04 -7.26
N GLY A 217 14.43 2.12 -7.99
CA GLY A 217 13.62 3.22 -7.49
C GLY A 217 12.21 2.76 -7.07
N GLU A 218 11.53 2.00 -7.93
CA GLU A 218 10.20 1.46 -7.63
C GLU A 218 10.22 0.50 -6.44
N ALA A 219 11.20 -0.41 -6.39
CA ALA A 219 11.35 -1.38 -5.30
C ALA A 219 11.56 -0.68 -3.96
N TYR A 220 12.38 0.37 -3.93
CA TYR A 220 12.61 1.14 -2.72
C TYR A 220 11.38 1.95 -2.30
N ASP A 221 10.66 2.59 -3.22
CA ASP A 221 9.44 3.37 -2.90
C ASP A 221 8.33 2.51 -2.26
N VAL A 222 8.26 1.23 -2.64
CA VAL A 222 7.34 0.26 -2.06
C VAL A 222 7.84 -0.28 -0.73
N LEU A 223 9.07 -0.80 -0.69
CA LEU A 223 9.56 -1.52 0.50
C LEU A 223 9.93 -0.60 1.66
N SER A 224 10.16 0.70 1.40
CA SER A 224 10.45 1.69 2.45
C SER A 224 9.20 2.24 3.16
N ASP A 225 8.01 2.07 2.58
CA ASP A 225 6.74 2.46 3.21
C ASP A 225 6.13 1.23 3.93
N PRO A 226 5.94 1.27 5.26
CA PRO A 226 5.42 0.12 6.02
C PRO A 226 4.06 -0.39 5.54
N ARG A 227 3.18 0.48 5.02
CA ARG A 227 1.86 0.11 4.53
C ARG A 227 1.96 -0.53 3.16
N LYS A 228 2.71 0.07 2.23
CA LYS A 228 2.93 -0.52 0.90
C LYS A 228 3.67 -1.84 1.01
N LYS A 229 4.68 -1.93 1.88
CA LYS A 229 5.39 -3.18 2.21
C LYS A 229 4.43 -4.25 2.74
N ALA A 230 3.56 -3.90 3.70
CA ALA A 230 2.59 -4.86 4.24
C ALA A 230 1.58 -5.35 3.18
N THR A 231 1.11 -4.46 2.30
CA THR A 231 0.25 -4.84 1.16
C THR A 231 1.01 -5.73 0.17
N TYR A 232 2.25 -5.39 -0.15
CA TYR A 232 3.11 -6.17 -1.03
C TYR A 232 3.44 -7.56 -0.48
N ASP A 233 3.77 -7.66 0.81
CA ASP A 233 4.11 -8.92 1.46
C ASP A 233 2.92 -9.88 1.48
N LYS A 234 1.71 -9.35 1.59
CA LYS A 234 0.47 -10.13 1.70
C LYS A 234 -0.21 -10.41 0.35
N PHE A 235 -0.12 -9.48 -0.60
CA PHE A 235 -0.89 -9.50 -1.85
C PHE A 235 -0.04 -9.27 -3.12
N GLY A 236 1.29 -9.12 -2.98
CA GLY A 236 2.20 -8.88 -4.09
C GLY A 236 2.05 -7.50 -4.74
N ALA A 237 2.66 -7.34 -5.92
CA ALA A 237 2.56 -6.11 -6.71
C ALA A 237 1.13 -5.83 -7.20
N GLU A 238 0.30 -6.87 -7.30
CA GLU A 238 -1.10 -6.79 -7.72
C GLU A 238 -1.97 -6.13 -6.64
N GLY A 239 -1.81 -6.50 -5.37
CA GLY A 239 -2.53 -5.83 -4.28
C GLY A 239 -2.15 -4.36 -4.10
N LEU A 240 -0.96 -3.97 -4.58
CA LEU A 240 -0.58 -2.58 -4.68
C LEU A 240 -1.29 -1.88 -5.85
N ARG A 241 -1.28 -2.44 -7.06
CA ARG A 241 -1.84 -1.79 -8.27
C ARG A 241 -3.37 -1.82 -8.32
N ASP A 242 -3.98 -2.94 -7.98
CA ASP A 242 -5.41 -3.19 -8.19
C ASP A 242 -6.24 -3.02 -6.92
N GLY A 243 -5.57 -2.87 -5.77
CA GLY A 243 -6.19 -2.74 -4.46
C GLY A 243 -6.56 -4.10 -3.86
N ILE A 244 -6.96 -4.08 -2.59
CA ILE A 244 -7.27 -5.30 -1.83
C ILE A 244 -8.71 -5.76 -2.15
N PRO A 245 -8.99 -7.07 -2.33
CA PRO A 245 -10.33 -7.57 -2.59
C PRO A 245 -11.34 -7.21 -1.49
N PRO A 246 -12.63 -6.93 -1.83
CA PRO A 246 -13.64 -6.45 -0.88
C PRO A 246 -13.87 -7.37 0.33
N GLU A 247 -13.67 -8.68 0.15
CA GLU A 247 -13.80 -9.69 1.22
C GLU A 247 -12.79 -9.52 2.36
N PHE A 248 -11.68 -8.81 2.11
CA PHE A 248 -10.61 -8.54 3.09
C PHE A 248 -10.55 -7.07 3.54
N GLY A 249 -11.47 -6.23 3.07
CA GLY A 249 -11.46 -4.78 3.30
C GLY A 249 -12.86 -4.20 3.47
N THR A 250 -13.39 -4.21 4.69
CA THR A 250 -14.52 -3.35 5.07
C THR A 250 -14.04 -1.90 5.18
N GLY A 251 -14.31 -1.10 4.14
CA GLY A 251 -14.45 0.37 4.21
C GLY A 251 -13.39 1.16 5.00
N GLY A 252 -12.10 1.01 4.68
CA GLY A 252 -11.02 1.79 5.31
C GLY A 252 -9.82 2.03 4.39
N ALA A 253 -8.91 2.92 4.83
CA ALA A 253 -7.75 3.51 4.14
C ALA A 253 -6.66 2.54 3.60
N TRP A 254 -6.98 1.26 3.46
CA TRP A 254 -6.16 0.20 2.87
C TRP A 254 -6.50 -0.05 1.38
N SER A 255 -7.42 0.72 0.80
CA SER A 255 -7.96 0.55 -0.56
C SER A 255 -7.29 1.40 -1.65
N SER A 256 -6.29 2.22 -1.30
CA SER A 256 -5.69 3.15 -2.27
C SER A 256 -4.73 2.42 -3.20
N LYS A 257 -5.12 2.32 -4.48
CA LYS A 257 -4.27 1.82 -5.57
C LYS A 257 -2.95 2.60 -5.62
N TYR A 258 -1.84 1.89 -5.51
CA TYR A 258 -0.50 2.39 -5.67
C TYR A 258 -0.15 2.47 -7.15
N THR A 259 0.29 3.65 -7.58
CA THR A 259 0.90 3.87 -8.89
C THR A 259 2.26 4.49 -8.66
N TYR A 260 3.32 3.83 -9.12
CA TYR A 260 4.65 4.39 -9.06
C TYR A 260 4.70 5.68 -9.87
N HIS A 261 5.33 6.73 -9.35
CA HIS A 261 5.42 8.03 -10.01
C HIS A 261 6.32 8.05 -11.26
N GLY A 262 6.89 6.90 -11.65
CA GLY A 262 7.58 6.69 -12.92
C GLY A 262 8.89 7.45 -13.10
N ASN A 263 9.42 8.05 -12.03
CA ASN A 263 10.59 8.92 -12.08
C ASN A 263 11.64 8.46 -11.05
N PRO A 264 12.59 7.59 -11.44
CA PRO A 264 13.57 7.05 -10.50
C PRO A 264 14.53 8.10 -9.96
N ASP A 265 14.80 9.18 -10.71
CA ASP A 265 15.59 10.31 -10.23
C ASP A 265 14.90 11.04 -9.07
N LYS A 266 13.56 11.07 -9.04
CA LYS A 266 12.81 11.60 -7.90
C LYS A 266 13.01 10.73 -6.65
N THR A 267 12.93 9.41 -6.77
CA THR A 267 13.20 8.49 -5.65
C THR A 267 14.66 8.61 -5.19
N PHE A 268 15.58 8.72 -6.14
CA PHE A 268 17.01 8.92 -5.87
C PHE A 268 17.26 10.23 -5.14
N LYS A 269 16.71 11.35 -5.62
CA LYS A 269 16.81 12.67 -4.97
C LYS A 269 16.19 12.68 -3.58
N GLN A 270 15.05 12.01 -3.40
CA GLN A 270 14.41 11.87 -2.09
C GLN A 270 15.26 11.03 -1.12
N PHE A 271 15.99 10.04 -1.64
CA PHE A 271 16.87 9.19 -0.84
C PHE A 271 18.22 9.85 -0.51
N PHE A 272 18.86 10.50 -1.48
CA PHE A 272 20.21 11.09 -1.37
C PHE A 272 20.21 12.59 -1.04
N GLY A 273 19.05 13.26 -1.08
CA GLY A 273 18.91 14.68 -0.74
C GLY A 273 19.38 15.67 -1.83
N GLY A 274 19.66 15.21 -3.06
CA GLY A 274 20.08 16.08 -4.18
C GLY A 274 20.77 15.33 -5.34
N ASP A 275 21.19 16.07 -6.38
CA ASP A 275 21.80 15.55 -7.63
C ASP A 275 23.27 15.11 -7.50
N ASN A 276 23.89 15.18 -6.31
CA ASN A 276 25.29 14.82 -6.15
C ASN A 276 25.50 13.75 -5.06
N PRO A 277 25.57 12.46 -5.45
CA PRO A 277 25.67 11.34 -4.51
C PRO A 277 27.08 11.16 -3.89
N PHE A 278 28.05 11.98 -4.27
CA PHE A 278 29.45 11.85 -3.86
C PHE A 278 29.84 12.73 -2.66
N ALA A 279 28.91 13.52 -2.10
CA ALA A 279 29.21 14.35 -0.92
C ALA A 279 29.61 13.52 0.32
N ASP A 280 29.19 12.25 0.39
CA ASP A 280 29.52 11.32 1.47
C ASP A 280 30.92 10.66 1.32
N PHE A 281 31.65 10.84 0.21
CA PHE A 281 32.96 10.21 -0.01
C PHE A 281 34.18 11.02 0.48
N TYR A 282 33.97 12.22 1.04
CA TYR A 282 35.06 13.10 1.50
C TYR A 282 35.28 13.10 3.03
N THR A 283 34.84 12.07 3.74
CA THR A 283 35.19 11.89 5.15
C THR A 283 35.96 10.59 5.37
N ASN A 284 37.28 10.71 5.18
CA ASN A 284 38.37 9.87 5.72
C ASN A 284 38.40 8.41 5.18
N GLU A 285 39.41 7.92 4.46
CA GLU A 285 40.87 8.13 4.52
C GLU A 285 41.49 7.78 3.16
N VAL A 286 42.15 8.73 2.48
CA VAL A 286 43.45 8.67 1.75
C VAL A 286 43.68 10.10 1.21
N PRO A 287 44.80 10.78 1.50
CA PRO A 287 45.01 12.15 1.05
C PRO A 287 45.46 12.15 -0.42
N LEU A 288 44.55 12.45 -1.35
CA LEU A 288 44.94 12.95 -2.67
C LEU A 288 44.93 14.48 -2.64
N GLN A 289 46.15 14.99 -2.64
CA GLN A 289 46.50 16.39 -2.67
C GLN A 289 46.22 16.98 -4.04
N PHE A 290 45.06 17.61 -4.24
CA PHE A 290 44.86 18.54 -5.34
C PHE A 290 43.83 19.61 -4.96
N GLY A 291 44.25 20.87 -5.01
CA GLY A 291 43.54 22.00 -4.43
C GLY A 291 42.26 22.42 -5.15
N GLY A 292 41.43 23.17 -4.43
CA GLY A 292 40.38 24.02 -5.00
C GLY A 292 39.04 23.97 -4.27
N LEU A 293 38.73 25.07 -3.55
CA LEU A 293 37.40 25.56 -3.14
C LEU A 293 36.51 24.59 -2.32
N GLN A 294 36.46 24.81 -0.99
CA GLN A 294 35.45 24.22 -0.11
C GLN A 294 34.04 24.65 -0.54
N PRO A 295 33.13 23.73 -0.88
CA PRO A 295 31.73 24.07 -1.10
C PRO A 295 31.06 24.29 0.25
N VAL A 296 30.41 25.43 0.40
CA VAL A 296 29.51 25.69 1.55
C VAL A 296 28.36 24.69 1.47
N VAL A 297 28.32 23.74 2.40
CA VAL A 297 27.20 22.79 2.54
C VAL A 297 25.97 23.56 3.01
N VAL A 298 25.09 23.92 2.08
CA VAL A 298 23.79 24.53 2.40
C VAL A 298 22.85 23.42 2.87
N LYS A 299 22.60 23.34 4.18
CA LYS A 299 21.62 22.41 4.74
C LYS A 299 20.23 22.82 4.27
N THR A 300 19.51 21.90 3.62
CA THR A 300 18.12 22.10 3.18
C THR A 300 17.14 21.67 4.28
N GLN A 301 16.03 22.40 4.43
CA GLN A 301 14.94 22.08 5.35
C GLN A 301 13.73 21.61 4.53
N ASP A 302 13.16 20.47 4.90
CA ASP A 302 11.97 19.92 4.26
C ASP A 302 10.72 20.76 4.57
N SER A 303 9.69 20.65 3.72
CA SER A 303 8.40 21.31 3.92
C SER A 303 7.77 20.95 5.28
N PRO A 304 7.04 21.88 5.93
CA PRO A 304 6.43 21.62 7.23
C PRO A 304 5.43 20.45 7.20
N ILE A 305 5.45 19.63 8.24
CA ILE A 305 4.54 18.50 8.44
C ILE A 305 3.26 19.01 9.10
N GLU A 306 2.16 19.03 8.38
CA GLU A 306 0.87 19.51 8.89
C GLU A 306 0.07 18.41 9.56
N ARG A 307 -0.56 18.71 10.71
CA ARG A 307 -1.46 17.80 11.43
C ARG A 307 -2.67 18.54 11.99
N ASP A 308 -3.84 17.92 11.92
CA ASP A 308 -5.06 18.51 12.48
C ASP A 308 -5.14 18.32 14.00
N LEU A 309 -5.34 19.43 14.72
CA LEU A 309 -5.63 19.46 16.15
C LEU A 309 -7.13 19.70 16.36
N HIS A 310 -7.86 18.62 16.66
CA HIS A 310 -9.30 18.68 16.83
C HIS A 310 -9.70 19.16 18.23
N LEU A 311 -10.36 20.31 18.33
CA LEU A 311 -10.78 20.95 19.59
C LEU A 311 -12.31 21.06 19.66
N SER A 312 -12.89 20.83 20.84
CA SER A 312 -14.31 21.14 21.07
C SER A 312 -14.54 22.65 21.22
N LEU A 313 -15.81 23.09 21.18
CA LEU A 313 -16.14 24.47 21.53
C LEU A 313 -15.75 24.79 22.97
N ASP A 314 -15.93 23.88 23.92
CA ASP A 314 -15.53 24.05 25.32
C ASP A 314 -14.01 24.25 25.48
N ASP A 315 -13.21 23.46 24.76
CA ASP A 315 -11.75 23.58 24.73
C ASP A 315 -11.33 24.99 24.28
N ILE A 316 -12.00 25.52 23.25
CA ILE A 316 -11.71 26.84 22.68
C ILE A 316 -12.32 27.97 23.52
N PHE A 317 -13.41 27.71 24.24
CA PHE A 317 -14.09 28.70 25.05
C PHE A 317 -13.32 28.98 26.35
N HIS A 318 -12.90 27.93 27.06
CA HIS A 318 -12.15 28.09 28.32
C HIS A 318 -10.64 28.23 28.09
N GLY A 319 -10.15 27.76 26.95
CA GLY A 319 -8.73 27.47 26.77
C GLY A 319 -8.35 26.16 27.46
N CYS A 320 -7.34 25.48 26.94
CA CYS A 320 -6.82 24.25 27.55
C CYS A 320 -5.41 23.94 27.07
N THR A 321 -4.70 23.07 27.80
CA THR A 321 -3.42 22.54 27.34
C THR A 321 -3.63 21.14 26.74
N LYS A 322 -3.38 20.97 25.45
CA LYS A 322 -3.38 19.66 24.77
C LYS A 322 -1.95 19.12 24.69
N LYS A 323 -1.73 17.93 25.23
CA LYS A 323 -0.46 17.20 25.10
C LYS A 323 -0.56 16.19 23.97
N ILE A 324 0.30 16.34 22.97
CA ILE A 324 0.29 15.55 21.73
C ILE A 324 1.59 14.78 21.65
N LYS A 325 1.50 13.45 21.60
CA LYS A 325 2.66 12.59 21.42
C LYS A 325 3.00 12.52 19.95
N ILE A 326 4.24 12.86 19.61
CA ILE A 326 4.82 12.67 18.28
C ILE A 326 5.93 11.64 18.37
N SER A 327 6.11 10.86 17.31
CA SER A 327 7.29 10.01 17.13
C SER A 327 8.14 10.63 16.03
N ARG A 328 9.42 10.85 16.30
CA ARG A 328 10.38 11.40 15.34
C ARG A 328 11.65 10.58 15.32
N ARG A 329 12.27 10.47 14.16
CA ARG A 329 13.59 9.85 14.00
C ARG A 329 14.67 10.84 14.45
N ILE A 330 15.52 10.43 15.39
CA ILE A 330 16.64 11.21 15.91
C ILE A 330 17.94 10.48 15.58
N MET A 331 18.94 11.22 15.10
CA MET A 331 20.28 10.68 14.86
C MET A 331 20.95 10.34 16.19
N ASN A 332 21.57 9.17 16.26
CA ASN A 332 22.34 8.75 17.42
C ASN A 332 23.72 9.43 17.39
N GLU A 333 24.44 9.35 18.51
CA GLU A 333 25.76 10.00 18.69
C GLU A 333 26.82 9.49 17.70
N ASP A 334 26.61 8.32 17.11
CA ASP A 334 27.47 7.74 16.08
C ASP A 334 27.40 8.47 14.74
N GLY A 335 26.42 9.37 14.53
CA GLY A 335 26.30 10.16 13.30
C GLY A 335 25.88 9.36 12.06
N TYR A 336 25.61 8.06 12.18
CA TYR A 336 25.23 7.17 11.08
C TYR A 336 23.94 6.39 11.32
N THR A 337 23.56 6.15 12.58
CA THR A 337 22.33 5.44 12.91
C THR A 337 21.28 6.38 13.47
N SER A 338 20.02 5.96 13.38
CA SER A 338 18.89 6.76 13.84
C SER A 338 17.94 5.91 14.68
N SER A 339 17.40 6.48 15.75
CA SER A 339 16.39 5.85 16.60
C SER A 339 15.06 6.62 16.53
N ILE A 340 13.94 5.90 16.60
CA ILE A 340 12.62 6.53 16.77
C ILE A 340 12.49 6.90 18.25
N LYS A 341 12.28 8.19 18.53
CA LYS A 341 12.03 8.70 19.87
C LYS A 341 10.70 9.42 19.92
N ASP A 342 9.96 9.13 20.98
CA ASP A 342 8.70 9.81 21.27
C ASP A 342 8.97 11.12 22.01
N LYS A 343 8.25 12.17 21.63
CA LYS A 343 8.24 13.46 22.33
C LYS A 343 6.81 13.94 22.50
N ILE A 344 6.53 14.54 23.64
CA ILE A 344 5.24 15.15 23.92
C ILE A 344 5.37 16.64 23.63
N LEU A 345 4.59 17.13 22.68
CA LEU A 345 4.42 18.55 22.40
C LEU A 345 3.19 19.06 23.17
N SER A 346 3.34 20.21 23.82
CA SER A 346 2.26 20.85 24.58
C SER A 346 1.75 22.04 23.79
N VAL A 347 0.45 22.05 23.50
CA VAL A 347 -0.23 23.17 22.84
C VAL A 347 -1.14 23.84 23.85
N ASP A 348 -0.82 25.08 24.21
CA ASP A 348 -1.65 25.91 25.08
C ASP A 348 -2.67 26.67 24.24
N VAL A 349 -3.87 26.11 24.15
CA VAL A 349 -5.01 26.67 23.43
C VAL A 349 -5.51 27.89 24.19
N SER A 350 -5.42 29.07 23.56
CA SER A 350 -5.97 30.28 24.14
C SER A 350 -7.48 30.40 23.84
N PRO A 351 -8.25 31.00 24.76
CA PRO A 351 -9.66 31.28 24.53
C PRO A 351 -9.90 32.03 23.22
N GLY A 352 -10.91 31.60 22.46
CA GLY A 352 -11.35 32.28 21.25
C GLY A 352 -10.56 31.96 19.98
N TRP A 353 -9.60 31.02 20.01
CA TRP A 353 -8.88 30.56 18.81
C TRP A 353 -9.84 30.22 17.66
N LYS A 354 -9.47 30.59 16.44
CA LYS A 354 -10.31 30.39 15.24
C LYS A 354 -9.93 29.09 14.54
N ASP A 355 -10.87 28.51 13.80
CA ASP A 355 -10.57 27.38 12.91
C ASP A 355 -9.46 27.78 11.92
N GLY A 356 -8.52 26.87 11.67
CA GLY A 356 -7.35 27.13 10.83
C GLY A 356 -6.18 27.83 11.51
N THR A 357 -6.26 28.16 12.81
CA THR A 357 -5.10 28.67 13.57
C THR A 357 -3.94 27.68 13.49
N ARG A 358 -2.73 28.15 13.15
CA ARG A 358 -1.53 27.32 12.93
C ARG A 358 -0.56 27.47 14.10
N ILE A 359 -0.12 26.35 14.66
CA ILE A 359 0.84 26.27 15.76
C ILE A 359 2.09 25.57 15.24
N VAL A 360 3.20 26.30 15.17
CA VAL A 360 4.46 25.80 14.59
C VAL A 360 5.39 25.34 15.69
N PHE A 361 5.84 24.09 15.60
CA PHE A 361 6.89 23.52 16.42
C PHE A 361 8.15 23.36 15.55
N PRO A 362 9.13 24.26 15.70
CA PRO A 362 10.26 24.31 14.80
C PRO A 362 11.16 23.09 14.98
N LYS A 363 11.59 22.49 13.85
CA LYS A 363 12.55 21.39 13.82
C LYS A 363 12.16 20.16 14.67
N GLU A 364 10.86 19.90 14.78
CA GLU A 364 10.33 18.73 15.50
C GLU A 364 10.08 17.51 14.60
N GLY A 365 10.31 17.62 13.30
CA GLY A 365 10.25 16.52 12.33
C GLY A 365 11.43 15.54 12.44
N ASP A 366 11.55 14.67 11.44
CA ASP A 366 12.62 13.67 11.38
C ASP A 366 13.99 14.34 11.14
N GLN A 367 14.99 13.91 11.91
CA GLN A 367 16.37 14.35 11.76
C GLN A 367 17.10 13.46 10.76
N GLY A 368 17.87 14.07 9.87
CA GLY A 368 18.78 13.40 8.95
C GLY A 368 20.21 13.95 9.05
N PRO A 369 21.20 13.26 8.47
CA PRO A 369 22.62 13.63 8.59
C PRO A 369 22.96 15.00 7.99
N ASN A 370 22.24 15.42 6.94
CA ASN A 370 22.47 16.69 6.24
C ASN A 370 21.19 17.53 6.03
N SER A 371 20.09 17.21 6.72
CA SER A 371 18.83 17.94 6.64
C SER A 371 18.49 18.64 7.94
N ILE A 372 17.97 19.87 7.85
CA ILE A 372 17.35 20.53 9.00
C ILE A 372 15.99 19.85 9.21
N PRO A 373 15.65 19.39 10.42
CA PRO A 373 14.37 18.74 10.66
C PRO A 373 13.21 19.65 10.25
N ALA A 374 12.19 19.08 9.63
CA ALA A 374 10.99 19.82 9.25
C ALA A 374 10.30 20.41 10.48
N ASP A 375 9.56 21.50 10.29
CA ASP A 375 8.68 22.01 11.33
C ASP A 375 7.41 21.16 11.40
N ILE A 376 6.87 20.96 12.59
CA ILE A 376 5.55 20.34 12.74
C ILE A 376 4.54 21.46 12.96
N VAL A 377 3.52 21.52 12.11
CA VAL A 377 2.46 22.53 12.17
C VAL A 377 1.16 21.87 12.56
N PHE A 378 0.62 22.22 13.73
CA PHE A 378 -0.73 21.83 14.10
C PHE A 378 -1.73 22.86 13.60
N ILE A 379 -2.76 22.40 12.89
CA ILE A 379 -3.85 23.24 12.38
C ILE A 379 -5.07 22.97 13.23
N VAL A 380 -5.61 24.00 13.87
CA VAL A 380 -6.81 23.88 14.68
C VAL A 380 -8.00 23.52 13.80
N ARG A 381 -8.69 22.43 14.17
CA ARG A 381 -9.96 21.99 13.58
C ARG A 381 -11.05 21.96 14.63
N GLN A 382 -12.10 22.72 14.43
CA GLN A 382 -13.22 22.73 15.36
C GLN A 382 -14.12 21.50 15.16
N LYS A 383 -14.40 20.79 16.26
CA LYS A 383 -15.39 19.70 16.27
C LYS A 383 -16.82 20.24 16.18
N SER A 384 -17.72 19.45 15.61
CA SER A 384 -19.15 19.73 15.70
C SER A 384 -19.61 19.69 17.16
N HIS A 385 -20.52 20.59 17.52
CA HIS A 385 -21.12 20.65 18.85
C HIS A 385 -22.62 20.35 18.75
N PRO A 386 -23.21 19.59 19.69
CA PRO A 386 -24.61 19.16 19.61
C PRO A 386 -25.63 20.31 19.60
N LEU A 387 -25.32 21.41 20.30
CA LEU A 387 -26.26 22.52 20.49
C LEU A 387 -25.90 23.80 19.73
N PHE A 388 -24.64 23.95 19.35
CA PHE A 388 -24.11 25.23 18.89
C PHE A 388 -23.38 25.07 17.57
N VAL A 389 -23.60 26.02 16.67
CA VAL A 389 -22.78 26.21 15.47
C VAL A 389 -22.05 27.53 15.62
N ARG A 390 -20.72 27.49 15.69
CA ARG A 390 -19.92 28.71 15.79
C ARG A 390 -19.79 29.38 14.42
N GLN A 391 -20.02 30.68 14.38
CA GLN A 391 -19.73 31.53 13.22
C GLN A 391 -18.84 32.69 13.68
N HIS A 392 -17.55 32.63 13.35
CA HIS A 392 -16.54 33.56 13.85
C HIS A 392 -16.48 33.61 15.37
N ASP A 393 -16.93 34.71 16.00
CA ASP A 393 -16.97 34.85 17.45
C ASP A 393 -18.40 34.65 18.01
N ASP A 394 -19.38 34.43 17.13
CA ASP A 394 -20.78 34.24 17.50
C ASP A 394 -21.13 32.75 17.59
N LEU A 395 -22.12 32.43 18.43
CA LEU A 395 -22.69 31.09 18.57
C LEU A 395 -24.12 31.08 18.06
N ILE A 396 -24.45 30.14 17.18
CA ILE A 396 -25.79 29.93 16.69
C ILE A 396 -26.41 28.76 17.45
N TYR A 397 -27.53 29.01 18.11
CA TYR A 397 -28.35 27.99 18.77
C TYR A 397 -29.66 27.81 17.99
N LYS A 398 -30.00 26.57 17.66
CA LYS A 398 -31.23 26.25 16.94
C LYS A 398 -32.28 25.75 17.95
N ALA A 399 -33.25 26.59 18.28
CA ALA A 399 -34.34 26.26 19.18
C ALA A 399 -35.49 25.60 18.39
N ASN A 400 -35.96 24.44 18.86
CA ASN A 400 -37.15 23.80 18.31
C ASN A 400 -38.39 24.35 19.01
N VAL A 401 -39.32 24.91 18.25
CA VAL A 401 -40.45 25.69 18.80
C VAL A 401 -41.72 25.32 18.07
N SER A 402 -42.84 25.19 18.77
CA SER A 402 -44.14 24.99 18.11
C SER A 402 -44.64 26.29 17.45
N LEU A 403 -45.45 26.18 16.41
CA LEU A 403 -46.07 27.34 15.77
C LEU A 403 -46.85 28.22 16.77
N GLU A 404 -47.52 27.61 17.76
CA GLU A 404 -48.22 28.35 18.82
C GLU A 404 -47.26 29.26 19.59
N MET A 405 -46.20 28.68 20.15
CA MET A 405 -45.20 29.42 20.93
C MET A 405 -44.55 30.53 20.10
N ALA A 406 -44.24 30.26 18.83
CA ALA A 406 -43.67 31.26 17.93
C ALA A 406 -44.61 32.47 17.69
N LEU A 407 -45.93 32.28 17.75
CA LEU A 407 -46.93 33.34 17.52
C LEU A 407 -47.38 34.05 18.80
N THR A 408 -47.37 33.38 19.95
CA THR A 408 -47.87 33.92 21.23
C THR A 408 -46.78 34.43 22.17
N GLY A 409 -45.51 34.15 21.85
CA GLY A 409 -44.37 34.50 22.69
C GLY A 409 -44.07 33.40 23.72
N PHE A 410 -42.79 33.22 24.02
CA PHE A 410 -42.30 32.16 24.92
C PHE A 410 -40.92 32.54 25.46
N SER A 411 -40.38 31.74 26.38
CA SER A 411 -38.99 31.88 26.83
C SER A 411 -38.21 30.62 26.47
N VAL A 412 -36.97 30.79 26.01
CA VAL A 412 -36.06 29.70 25.68
C VAL A 412 -35.02 29.56 26.77
N ASP A 413 -34.86 28.35 27.29
CA ASP A 413 -33.74 27.98 28.14
C ASP A 413 -32.56 27.53 27.29
N VAL A 414 -31.45 28.29 27.34
CA VAL A 414 -30.23 27.97 26.60
C VAL A 414 -29.11 27.60 27.59
N PRO A 415 -28.65 26.34 27.60
CA PRO A 415 -27.47 25.95 28.36
C PRO A 415 -26.22 26.48 27.67
N THR A 416 -25.50 27.38 28.33
CA THR A 416 -24.29 28.03 27.82
C THR A 416 -23.04 27.18 28.01
N LEU A 417 -21.96 27.50 27.29
CA LEU A 417 -20.67 26.81 27.42
C LEU A 417 -20.00 27.01 28.79
N ASP A 418 -20.33 28.07 29.53
CA ASP A 418 -19.83 28.29 30.90
C ASP A 418 -20.69 27.61 31.98
N GLY A 419 -21.67 26.79 31.58
CA GLY A 419 -22.50 25.99 32.48
C GLY A 419 -23.71 26.74 33.07
N ARG A 420 -23.92 28.02 32.74
CA ARG A 420 -25.15 28.74 33.10
C ARG A 420 -26.32 28.32 32.21
N LEU A 421 -27.53 28.40 32.75
CA LEU A 421 -28.78 28.29 31.99
C LEU A 421 -29.38 29.69 31.82
N LEU A 422 -29.43 30.19 30.59
CA LEU A 422 -30.05 31.48 30.28
C LEU A 422 -31.51 31.29 29.93
N ASN A 423 -32.40 31.97 30.65
CA ASN A 423 -33.82 32.05 30.30
C ASN A 423 -34.06 33.34 29.50
N ILE A 424 -34.30 33.20 28.20
CA ILE A 424 -34.35 34.33 27.26
C ILE A 424 -35.78 34.49 26.74
N PRO A 425 -36.48 35.61 27.04
CA PRO A 425 -37.81 35.86 26.51
C PRO A 425 -37.74 36.19 25.01
N ILE A 426 -38.55 35.47 24.23
CA ILE A 426 -38.67 35.60 22.78
C ILE A 426 -40.01 36.24 22.46
N ASN A 427 -39.94 37.50 22.03
CA ASN A 427 -41.07 38.28 21.54
C ASN A 427 -41.03 38.48 20.02
N GLU A 428 -39.97 38.01 19.36
CA GLU A 428 -39.69 38.21 17.94
C GLU A 428 -39.79 36.87 17.21
N ILE A 429 -40.35 36.85 16.01
CA ILE A 429 -40.71 35.61 15.29
C ILE A 429 -39.52 35.01 14.49
N VAL A 430 -38.50 35.82 14.16
CA VAL A 430 -37.48 35.40 13.17
C VAL A 430 -36.18 34.89 13.82
N GLN A 431 -35.49 35.74 14.57
CA GLN A 431 -34.23 35.42 15.24
C GLN A 431 -34.05 36.34 16.44
N LYS A 432 -33.37 35.87 17.48
CA LYS A 432 -33.04 36.69 18.66
C LYS A 432 -31.53 36.74 18.85
N VAL A 433 -30.99 37.95 18.98
CA VAL A 433 -29.56 38.16 19.29
C VAL A 433 -29.42 38.53 20.75
N VAL A 434 -28.58 37.77 21.47
CA VAL A 434 -28.20 38.04 22.86
C VAL A 434 -26.73 38.44 22.88
N THR A 435 -26.47 39.70 23.19
CA THR A 435 -25.14 40.29 23.11
C THR A 435 -24.23 39.79 24.22
N GLY A 436 -22.99 39.43 23.89
CA GLY A 436 -21.97 39.04 24.88
C GLY A 436 -22.05 37.58 25.36
N GLU A 437 -22.93 36.77 24.78
CA GLU A 437 -23.13 35.35 25.14
C GLU A 437 -22.56 34.37 24.07
N GLY A 438 -21.70 34.87 23.16
CA GLY A 438 -20.97 34.07 22.17
C GLY A 438 -19.59 33.58 22.63
N MET A 439 -18.70 33.30 21.68
CA MET A 439 -17.32 32.88 21.96
C MET A 439 -16.44 34.07 22.42
N PRO A 440 -15.43 33.84 23.28
CA PRO A 440 -14.42 34.84 23.58
C PRO A 440 -13.69 35.32 22.33
N LYS A 441 -13.34 36.61 22.27
CA LYS A 441 -12.57 37.16 21.15
C LYS A 441 -11.09 36.91 21.35
N SER A 442 -10.41 36.38 20.34
CA SER A 442 -9.00 35.99 20.45
C SER A 442 -8.04 37.14 20.84
N GLN A 443 -8.35 38.39 20.45
CA GLN A 443 -7.53 39.57 20.80
C GLN A 443 -7.80 40.08 22.23
N ASP A 444 -9.01 39.86 22.73
CA ASP A 444 -9.46 40.33 24.03
C ASP A 444 -10.48 39.33 24.59
N PRO A 445 -10.02 38.31 25.33
CA PRO A 445 -10.88 37.26 25.88
C PRO A 445 -11.92 37.77 26.89
N SER A 446 -11.77 39.00 27.41
CA SER A 446 -12.77 39.61 28.29
C SER A 446 -14.06 39.96 27.56
N ARG A 447 -13.98 40.11 26.24
CA ARG A 447 -15.13 40.39 25.36
C ARG A 447 -15.54 39.11 24.63
N ARG A 448 -16.85 38.97 24.47
CA ARG A 448 -17.45 37.84 23.76
C ARG A 448 -18.22 38.32 22.53
N GLY A 449 -18.42 37.42 21.56
CA GLY A 449 -19.41 37.61 20.50
C GLY A 449 -20.83 37.45 21.03
N ASN A 450 -21.76 37.21 20.12
CA ASN A 450 -23.18 37.11 20.41
C ASN A 450 -23.68 35.67 20.36
N LEU A 451 -24.74 35.40 21.11
CA LEU A 451 -25.57 34.22 20.92
C LEU A 451 -26.72 34.58 19.97
N ILE A 452 -26.83 33.87 18.86
CA ILE A 452 -27.87 34.03 17.85
C ILE A 452 -28.80 32.84 17.95
N ILE A 453 -30.03 33.08 18.40
CA ILE A 453 -31.06 32.06 18.49
C ILE A 453 -31.86 32.07 17.20
N THR A 454 -31.85 30.94 16.51
CA THR A 454 -32.66 30.67 15.32
C THR A 454 -33.73 29.65 15.66
N PHE A 455 -34.89 29.74 15.00
CA PHE A 455 -36.05 28.91 15.33
C PHE A 455 -36.31 27.87 14.24
N ASP A 456 -36.46 26.60 14.66
CA ASP A 456 -37.05 25.55 13.85
C ASP A 456 -38.54 25.42 14.21
N ILE A 457 -39.41 26.02 13.39
CA ILE A 457 -40.84 26.09 13.70
C ILE A 457 -41.50 24.78 13.28
N GLN A 458 -42.01 24.06 14.28
CA GLN A 458 -42.79 22.85 14.10
C GLN A 458 -44.26 23.20 13.87
N PHE A 459 -44.74 22.91 12.66
CA PHE A 459 -46.14 23.11 12.28
C PHE A 459 -46.99 21.94 12.78
N PRO A 460 -48.22 22.20 13.25
CA PRO A 460 -49.15 21.12 13.61
C PRO A 460 -49.55 20.31 12.37
N GLU A 461 -49.62 18.99 12.49
CA GLU A 461 -49.97 18.09 11.37
C GLU A 461 -51.37 18.34 10.80
N LYS A 462 -52.31 18.76 11.66
CA LYS A 462 -53.71 19.00 11.30
C LYS A 462 -54.26 20.22 12.03
N LEU A 463 -55.10 20.98 11.33
CA LEU A 463 -55.87 22.10 11.88
C LEU A 463 -57.32 22.00 11.39
N SER A 464 -58.28 22.26 12.26
CA SER A 464 -59.70 22.32 11.88
C SER A 464 -59.96 23.52 10.95
N ALA A 465 -61.02 23.45 10.15
CA ALA A 465 -61.39 24.54 9.24
C ALA A 465 -61.61 25.87 9.99
N GLU A 466 -62.22 25.80 11.17
CA GLU A 466 -62.44 26.95 12.06
C GLU A 466 -61.13 27.58 12.53
N ARG A 467 -60.16 26.78 13.03
CA ARG A 467 -58.85 27.27 13.46
C ARG A 467 -58.06 27.87 12.30
N LYS A 468 -58.13 27.28 11.11
CA LYS A 468 -57.51 27.85 9.89
C LYS A 468 -58.14 29.20 9.53
N HIS A 469 -59.45 29.35 9.70
CA HIS A 469 -60.13 30.62 9.47
C HIS A 469 -59.69 31.69 10.47
N GLN A 470 -59.61 31.36 11.76
CA GLN A 470 -59.12 32.26 12.81
C GLN A 470 -57.68 32.73 12.56
N ILE A 471 -56.76 31.81 12.22
CA ILE A 471 -55.36 32.16 11.88
C ILE A 471 -55.32 33.07 10.65
N LYS A 472 -56.15 32.80 9.63
CA LYS A 472 -56.22 33.63 8.42
C LYS A 472 -56.73 35.04 8.71
N GLN A 473 -57.61 35.22 9.69
CA GLN A 473 -58.06 36.54 10.14
C GLN A 473 -56.97 37.26 10.96
N ALA A 474 -56.21 36.53 11.77
CA ALA A 474 -55.18 37.11 12.63
C ALA A 474 -53.89 37.53 11.88
N LEU A 475 -53.59 36.88 10.75
CA LEU A 475 -52.36 37.13 9.95
C LEU A 475 -52.58 37.97 8.68
N LYS A 476 -53.83 38.33 8.37
CA LYS A 476 -54.17 39.26 7.29
C LYS A 476 -54.32 40.66 7.85
#